data_AF-A0ABD0ZC35-F1
#
_entry.id   AF-A0ABD0ZC35-F1
#
_cell.length_a   1.000
_cell.length_b   1.000
_cell.length_c   1.000
_cell.angle_alpha   90.00
_cell.angle_beta   90.00
_cell.angle_gamma   90.00
#
_symmetry.space_group_name_H-M   'P 1'
#
loop_
_entity.id
_entity.type
_entity.pdbx_description
1 polymer ?
#
loop_
_entity_poly.entity_id
_entity_poly.type
_entity_poly.pdbx_seq_one_letter_code
_entity_poly.pdbx_strand_id
1 'polypeptide(L)'
;MHLLRVFAEAQGKTVVEIMEPHKDLLADMIPPKKHLLRHQAANAQIGLMEGNTFCTTLTPRLFTIDLNVVEHKVFFHEVMTLCEVQDNALLKLPCYKNIGSLIPLRKAAMRALAACHYVPGCSEKIFNTLYQSLERPSPELQEAAFQCMKTFVTGSQIDMNMVKNNLKAS
;
A
#
# COMPACT_ATOMS: atom_id res chain seq x y z
N MET A 1 2.86 13.89 -8.01
CA MET A 1 1.99 14.52 -7.00
C MET A 1 2.07 16.05 -7.00
N HIS A 2 3.26 16.66 -6.95
CA HIS A 2 3.42 18.13 -6.89
C HIS A 2 2.66 18.88 -7.99
N LEU A 3 2.84 18.50 -9.27
CA LEU A 3 2.19 19.18 -10.39
C LEU A 3 0.65 19.11 -10.34
N LEU A 4 0.07 17.98 -9.90
CA LEU A 4 -1.38 17.86 -9.71
C LEU A 4 -1.91 18.82 -8.64
N ARG A 5 -1.13 19.05 -7.57
CA ARG A 5 -1.49 20.02 -6.53
C ARG A 5 -1.41 21.45 -7.04
N VAL A 6 -0.32 21.81 -7.72
CA VAL A 6 -0.16 23.13 -8.34
C VAL A 6 -1.28 23.41 -9.35
N PHE A 7 -1.66 22.41 -10.16
CA PHE A 7 -2.74 22.54 -11.12
C PHE A 7 -4.12 22.68 -10.45
N ALA A 8 -4.38 21.92 -9.39
CA ALA A 8 -5.59 22.02 -8.58
C ALA A 8 -5.69 23.42 -7.94
N GLU A 9 -4.61 23.91 -7.33
CA GLU A 9 -4.49 25.24 -6.74
C GLU A 9 -4.76 26.35 -7.78
N ALA A 10 -4.15 26.25 -8.97
CA ALA A 10 -4.35 27.22 -10.05
C ALA A 10 -5.80 27.28 -10.56
N GLN A 11 -6.58 26.22 -10.40
CA GLN A 11 -8.00 26.16 -10.78
C GLN A 11 -8.97 26.41 -9.62
N GLY A 12 -8.47 26.61 -8.40
CA GLY A 12 -9.32 26.67 -7.21
C GLY A 12 -10.10 25.37 -6.96
N LYS A 13 -9.54 24.23 -7.35
CA LYS A 13 -10.13 22.89 -7.18
C LYS A 13 -9.29 22.06 -6.24
N THR A 14 -9.87 21.00 -5.70
CA THR A 14 -9.15 19.92 -5.02
C THR A 14 -8.51 18.98 -6.04
N VAL A 15 -7.48 18.24 -5.62
CA VAL A 15 -6.88 17.18 -6.45
C VAL A 15 -7.92 16.12 -6.84
N VAL A 16 -8.91 15.84 -5.98
CA VAL A 16 -9.99 14.89 -6.28
C VAL A 16 -10.82 15.37 -7.46
N GLU A 17 -11.26 16.64 -7.45
CA GLU A 17 -12.05 17.22 -8.53
C GLU A 17 -11.29 17.28 -9.86
N ILE A 18 -9.97 17.42 -9.82
CA ILE A 18 -9.11 17.30 -11.02
C ILE A 18 -9.07 15.86 -11.54
N MET A 19 -9.07 14.88 -10.64
CA MET A 19 -8.92 13.46 -10.99
C MET A 19 -10.24 12.77 -11.36
N GLU A 20 -11.38 13.22 -10.83
CA GLU A 20 -12.69 12.58 -11.03
C GLU A 20 -13.05 12.36 -12.51
N PRO A 21 -12.83 13.31 -13.44
CA PRO A 21 -13.12 13.10 -14.86
C PRO A 21 -12.30 11.99 -15.53
N HIS A 22 -11.20 11.56 -14.89
CA HIS A 22 -10.28 10.55 -15.40
C HIS A 22 -10.44 9.19 -14.69
N LYS A 23 -11.40 9.08 -13.77
CA LYS A 23 -11.58 7.90 -12.92
C LYS A 23 -11.81 6.62 -13.72
N ASP A 24 -12.64 6.66 -14.76
CA ASP A 24 -12.96 5.47 -15.57
C ASP A 24 -11.73 4.91 -16.30
N LEU A 25 -10.78 5.78 -16.67
CA LEU A 25 -9.50 5.37 -17.28
C LEU A 25 -8.60 4.63 -16.28
N LEU A 26 -8.77 4.89 -14.98
CA LEU A 26 -7.98 4.29 -13.90
C LEU A 26 -8.64 3.06 -13.29
N ALA A 27 -9.94 2.86 -13.52
CA ALA A 27 -10.75 1.83 -12.86
C ALA A 27 -10.33 0.38 -13.17
N ASP A 28 -9.54 0.15 -14.22
CA ASP A 28 -8.94 -1.15 -14.54
C ASP A 28 -7.59 -1.40 -13.84
N MET A 29 -6.95 -0.34 -13.33
CA MET A 29 -5.61 -0.35 -12.75
C MET A 29 -5.62 -0.14 -11.22
N ILE A 30 -6.66 0.48 -10.66
CA ILE A 30 -6.72 0.91 -9.27
C ILE A 30 -8.06 0.49 -8.63
N PRO A 31 -8.12 -0.69 -8.00
CA PRO A 31 -7.12 -1.76 -7.94
C PRO A 31 -6.99 -2.53 -9.27
N PRO A 32 -5.88 -3.25 -9.52
CA PRO A 32 -5.67 -3.98 -10.77
C PRO A 32 -6.69 -5.12 -10.91
N LYS A 33 -7.47 -5.12 -12.00
CA LYS A 33 -8.49 -6.16 -12.25
C LYS A 33 -8.00 -7.29 -13.17
N LYS A 34 -7.16 -6.95 -14.16
CA LYS A 34 -6.81 -7.87 -15.27
C LYS A 34 -5.52 -8.63 -15.06
N HIS A 35 -4.58 -8.08 -14.28
CA HIS A 35 -3.25 -8.65 -14.14
C HIS A 35 -2.80 -8.66 -12.67
N LEU A 36 -2.26 -9.79 -12.24
CA LEU A 36 -1.63 -9.94 -10.93
C LEU A 36 -0.38 -9.06 -10.83
N LEU A 37 -0.12 -8.51 -9.64
CA LEU A 37 1.08 -7.70 -9.38
C LEU A 37 2.34 -8.50 -9.70
N ARG A 38 2.43 -9.76 -9.24
CA ARG A 38 3.64 -10.59 -9.42
C ARG A 38 3.97 -10.91 -10.88
N HIS A 39 3.03 -10.71 -11.81
CA HIS A 39 3.28 -10.89 -13.25
C HIS A 39 3.87 -9.63 -13.91
N GLN A 40 3.85 -8.50 -13.22
CA GLN A 40 4.42 -7.24 -13.70
C GLN A 40 5.88 -7.12 -13.27
N ALA A 41 6.68 -6.35 -14.02
CA ALA A 41 8.02 -5.97 -13.58
C ALA A 41 7.96 -5.16 -12.26
N ALA A 42 9.02 -5.23 -11.44
CA ALA A 42 9.04 -4.56 -10.13
C ALA A 42 8.65 -3.07 -10.18
N ASN A 43 9.13 -2.34 -11.18
CA ASN A 43 8.81 -0.91 -11.33
C ASN A 43 7.31 -0.68 -11.61
N ALA A 44 6.67 -1.56 -12.38
CA ALA A 44 5.24 -1.48 -12.63
C ALA A 44 4.43 -1.85 -11.37
N GLN A 45 4.88 -2.83 -10.58
CA GLN A 45 4.29 -3.14 -9.28
C GLN A 45 4.34 -1.94 -8.32
N ILE A 46 5.49 -1.27 -8.25
CA ILE A 46 5.66 -0.03 -7.48
C ILE A 46 4.64 1.01 -7.93
N GLY A 47 4.56 1.28 -9.25
CA GLY A 47 3.61 2.24 -9.80
C GLY A 47 2.15 1.92 -9.47
N LEU A 48 1.75 0.65 -9.55
CA LEU A 48 0.40 0.20 -9.20
C LEU A 48 0.11 0.37 -7.70
N MET A 49 1.05 0.02 -6.82
CA MET A 49 0.89 0.18 -5.37
C MET A 49 0.86 1.66 -4.96
N GLU A 50 1.72 2.49 -5.54
CA GLU A 50 1.75 3.93 -5.28
C GLU A 50 0.52 4.64 -5.86
N GLY A 51 0.04 4.23 -7.03
CA GLY A 51 -1.22 4.70 -7.61
C GLY A 51 -2.42 4.37 -6.71
N ASN A 52 -2.51 3.12 -6.22
CA ASN A 52 -3.53 2.73 -5.25
C ASN A 52 -3.43 3.54 -3.95
N THR A 53 -2.23 3.66 -3.40
CA THR A 53 -1.99 4.49 -2.20
C THR A 53 -2.47 5.92 -2.42
N PHE A 54 -2.09 6.54 -3.54
CA PHE A 54 -2.50 7.90 -3.88
C PHE A 54 -4.01 8.03 -3.94
N CYS A 55 -4.69 7.21 -4.74
CA CYS A 55 -6.12 7.36 -4.95
C CYS A 55 -6.98 7.05 -3.70
N THR A 56 -6.50 6.16 -2.83
CA THR A 56 -7.21 5.73 -1.62
C THR A 56 -6.91 6.62 -0.41
N THR A 57 -5.94 7.54 -0.51
CA THR A 57 -5.59 8.50 0.56
C THR A 57 -6.06 9.93 0.26
N LEU A 58 -6.65 10.18 -0.92
CA LEU A 58 -7.32 11.45 -1.20
C LEU A 58 -8.55 11.65 -0.30
N THR A 59 -8.96 12.92 -0.13
CA THR A 59 -10.11 13.32 0.67
C THR A 59 -11.08 14.13 -0.19
N PRO A 60 -12.24 13.58 -0.61
CA PRO A 60 -12.66 12.19 -0.44
C PRO A 60 -11.83 11.20 -1.29
N ARG A 61 -11.91 9.90 -0.96
CA ARG A 61 -11.16 8.86 -1.67
C ARG A 61 -11.66 8.73 -3.09
N LEU A 62 -10.74 8.65 -4.05
CA LEU A 62 -11.11 8.44 -5.46
C LEU A 62 -11.51 6.98 -5.72
N PHE A 63 -10.81 6.04 -5.07
CA PHE A 63 -11.08 4.61 -5.10
C PHE A 63 -11.07 4.02 -3.68
N THR A 64 -11.75 2.90 -3.49
CA THR A 64 -11.78 2.14 -2.24
C THR A 64 -11.56 0.67 -2.49
N ILE A 65 -10.74 0.03 -1.66
CA ILE A 65 -10.59 -1.41 -1.61
C ILE A 65 -11.81 -2.02 -0.92
N ASP A 66 -12.34 -3.09 -1.51
CA ASP A 66 -13.43 -3.89 -0.96
C ASP A 66 -13.03 -5.37 -1.03
N LEU A 67 -12.83 -6.01 0.12
CA LEU A 67 -12.37 -7.40 0.20
C LEU A 67 -13.45 -8.44 -0.18
N ASN A 68 -14.68 -8.00 -0.45
CA ASN A 68 -15.71 -8.83 -1.07
C ASN A 68 -15.51 -8.96 -2.59
N VAL A 69 -14.74 -8.06 -3.20
CA VAL A 69 -14.34 -8.14 -4.61
C VAL A 69 -13.07 -8.98 -4.73
N VAL A 70 -13.11 -10.01 -5.58
CA VAL A 70 -12.04 -11.01 -5.70
C VAL A 70 -10.72 -10.36 -6.09
N GLU A 71 -10.74 -9.47 -7.08
CA GLU A 71 -9.57 -8.76 -7.60
C GLU A 71 -8.91 -7.88 -6.53
N HIS A 72 -9.72 -7.19 -5.72
CA HIS A 72 -9.24 -6.36 -4.62
C HIS A 72 -8.60 -7.20 -3.52
N LYS A 73 -9.23 -8.35 -3.18
CA LYS A 73 -8.70 -9.30 -2.21
C LYS A 73 -7.37 -9.90 -2.67
N VAL A 74 -7.25 -10.21 -3.96
CA VAL A 74 -6.01 -10.69 -4.56
C VAL A 74 -4.92 -9.63 -4.49
N PHE A 75 -5.21 -8.39 -4.92
CA PHE A 75 -4.26 -7.27 -4.82
C PHE A 75 -3.79 -7.07 -3.37
N PHE A 76 -4.72 -7.01 -2.41
CA PHE A 76 -4.41 -6.85 -1.00
C PHE A 76 -3.50 -7.98 -0.49
N HIS A 77 -3.79 -9.23 -0.85
CA HIS A 77 -2.97 -10.37 -0.47
C HIS A 77 -1.56 -10.34 -1.08
N GLU A 78 -1.43 -9.95 -2.35
CA GLU A 78 -0.13 -9.78 -3.00
C GLU A 78 0.69 -8.68 -2.33
N VAL A 79 0.06 -7.54 -1.97
CA VAL A 79 0.72 -6.46 -1.22
C VAL A 79 1.21 -6.95 0.15
N MET A 80 0.39 -7.68 0.92
CA MET A 80 0.83 -8.27 2.19
C MET A 80 2.00 -9.25 2.00
N THR A 81 1.92 -10.11 0.99
CA THR A 81 2.98 -11.08 0.66
C THR A 81 4.32 -10.38 0.41
N LEU A 82 4.30 -9.23 -0.28
CA LEU A 82 5.49 -8.41 -0.51
C LEU A 82 6.07 -7.80 0.78
N CYS A 83 5.28 -7.64 1.83
CA CYS A 83 5.76 -7.18 3.14
C CYS A 83 6.32 -8.33 4.00
N GLU A 84 5.80 -9.55 3.85
CA GLU A 84 6.07 -10.67 4.78
C GLU A 84 7.15 -11.62 4.29
N VAL A 85 7.11 -12.03 3.02
CA VAL A 85 7.98 -13.08 2.48
C VAL A 85 9.45 -12.68 2.59
N GLN A 86 10.35 -13.64 2.78
CA GLN A 86 11.80 -13.41 2.81
C GLN A 86 12.36 -13.08 1.42
N ASP A 87 13.45 -12.30 1.36
CA ASP A 87 14.06 -11.86 0.10
C ASP A 87 14.48 -13.04 -0.79
N ASN A 88 15.03 -14.11 -0.19
CA ASN A 88 15.45 -15.32 -0.91
C ASN A 88 14.31 -16.01 -1.68
N ALA A 89 13.07 -15.91 -1.20
CA ALA A 89 11.90 -16.50 -1.82
C ALA A 89 11.35 -15.56 -2.90
N LEU A 90 11.34 -14.25 -2.66
CA LEU A 90 10.96 -13.27 -3.68
C LEU A 90 11.92 -13.33 -4.87
N LEU A 91 13.24 -13.31 -4.65
CA LEU A 91 14.25 -13.29 -5.73
C LEU A 91 14.20 -14.53 -6.67
N LYS A 92 13.48 -15.60 -6.29
CA LYS A 92 13.21 -16.74 -7.19
C LYS A 92 12.18 -16.40 -8.28
N LEU A 93 11.36 -15.37 -8.09
CA LEU A 93 10.34 -14.97 -9.04
C LEU A 93 10.97 -14.27 -10.27
N PRO A 94 10.52 -14.60 -11.50
CA PRO A 94 11.09 -14.04 -12.72
C PRO A 94 11.11 -12.50 -12.77
N CYS A 95 10.10 -11.85 -12.21
CA CYS A 95 9.94 -10.38 -12.22
C CYS A 95 10.97 -9.63 -11.37
N TYR A 96 11.75 -10.33 -10.53
CA TYR A 96 12.76 -9.75 -9.64
C TYR A 96 14.20 -10.16 -9.99
N LYS A 97 14.43 -10.94 -11.06
CA LYS A 97 15.77 -11.44 -11.40
C LYS A 97 16.81 -10.34 -11.64
N ASN A 98 16.39 -9.17 -12.12
CA ASN A 98 17.28 -8.10 -12.57
C ASN A 98 17.19 -6.83 -11.71
N ILE A 99 16.58 -6.90 -10.52
CA ILE A 99 16.47 -5.71 -9.66
C ILE A 99 17.70 -5.60 -8.76
N GLY A 100 18.24 -4.39 -8.62
CA GLY A 100 19.38 -4.15 -7.72
C GLY A 100 19.02 -4.24 -6.23
N SER A 101 17.75 -4.02 -5.88
CA SER A 101 17.26 -4.08 -4.50
C SER A 101 15.74 -4.27 -4.43
N LEU A 102 15.27 -5.04 -3.45
CA LEU A 102 13.85 -5.18 -3.10
C LEU A 102 13.32 -4.03 -2.23
N ILE A 103 14.20 -3.19 -1.70
CA ILE A 103 13.83 -2.13 -0.74
C ILE A 103 12.75 -1.19 -1.31
N PRO A 104 12.86 -0.64 -2.55
CA PRO A 104 11.84 0.24 -3.09
C PRO A 104 10.47 -0.43 -3.21
N LEU A 105 10.46 -1.70 -3.63
CA LEU A 105 9.24 -2.51 -3.76
C LEU A 105 8.56 -2.70 -2.40
N ARG A 106 9.33 -3.09 -1.37
CA ARG A 106 8.81 -3.28 0.00
C ARG A 106 8.29 -1.97 0.59
N LYS A 107 9.00 -0.86 0.39
CA LYS A 107 8.55 0.46 0.84
C LYS A 107 7.21 0.85 0.20
N ALA A 108 7.03 0.59 -1.09
CA ALA A 108 5.75 0.83 -1.78
C ALA A 108 4.63 -0.09 -1.27
N ALA A 109 4.93 -1.38 -1.02
CA ALA A 109 3.97 -2.33 -0.46
C ALA A 109 3.50 -1.93 0.95
N MET A 110 4.42 -1.54 1.83
CA MET A 110 4.08 -1.09 3.19
C MET A 110 3.18 0.15 3.17
N ARG A 111 3.45 1.12 2.28
CA ARG A 111 2.60 2.31 2.11
C ARG A 111 1.21 1.96 1.61
N ALA A 112 1.11 1.08 0.62
CA ALA A 112 -0.17 0.62 0.10
C ALA A 112 -0.98 -0.14 1.16
N LEU A 113 -0.31 -0.96 1.97
CA LEU A 113 -0.94 -1.70 3.06
C LEU A 113 -1.44 -0.76 4.16
N ALA A 114 -0.63 0.21 4.58
CA ALA A 114 -1.02 1.20 5.59
C ALA A 114 -2.20 2.07 5.13
N ALA A 115 -2.26 2.41 3.84
CA ALA A 115 -3.39 3.15 3.27
C ALA A 115 -4.72 2.38 3.33
N CYS A 116 -4.69 1.05 3.48
CA CYS A 116 -5.88 0.21 3.63
C CYS A 116 -6.49 0.22 5.04
N HIS A 117 -6.11 1.17 5.92
CA HIS A 117 -6.64 1.29 7.28
C HIS A 117 -8.17 1.45 7.39
N TYR A 118 -8.83 1.86 6.30
CA TYR A 118 -10.28 2.01 6.23
C TYR A 118 -11.02 0.71 5.87
N VAL A 119 -10.29 -0.33 5.45
CA VAL A 119 -10.87 -1.59 5.00
C VAL A 119 -11.28 -2.42 6.22
N PRO A 120 -12.54 -2.89 6.30
CA PRO A 120 -13.01 -3.62 7.47
C PRO A 120 -12.38 -5.02 7.57
N GLY A 121 -12.15 -5.48 8.80
CA GLY A 121 -11.77 -6.88 9.09
C GLY A 121 -10.32 -7.26 8.79
N CYS A 122 -9.45 -6.30 8.42
CA CYS A 122 -8.03 -6.56 8.14
C CYS A 122 -7.06 -5.76 9.01
N SER A 123 -7.53 -4.91 9.92
CA SER A 123 -6.67 -4.03 10.73
C SER A 123 -5.62 -4.78 11.55
N GLU A 124 -6.00 -5.91 12.15
CA GLU A 124 -5.07 -6.75 12.91
C GLU A 124 -3.94 -7.31 12.04
N LYS A 125 -4.29 -7.80 10.84
CA LYS A 125 -3.33 -8.32 9.88
C LYS A 125 -2.37 -7.23 9.44
N ILE A 126 -2.88 -6.06 9.05
CA ILE A 126 -2.05 -4.92 8.63
C ILE A 126 -1.08 -4.52 9.74
N PHE A 127 -1.56 -4.39 10.98
CA PHE A 127 -0.73 -4.04 12.12
C PHE A 127 0.40 -5.05 12.31
N ASN A 128 0.09 -6.35 12.35
CA ASN A 128 1.08 -7.39 12.58
C ASN A 128 2.13 -7.43 11.46
N THR A 129 1.71 -7.30 10.20
CA THR A 129 2.63 -7.26 9.04
C THR A 129 3.58 -6.05 9.11
N LEU A 130 3.06 -4.86 9.47
CA LEU A 130 3.90 -3.66 9.62
C LEU A 130 4.81 -3.74 10.85
N TYR A 131 4.32 -4.33 11.94
CA TYR A 131 5.09 -4.52 13.17
C TYR A 131 6.28 -5.46 12.93
N GLN A 132 6.07 -6.62 12.31
CA GLN A 132 7.15 -7.54 11.93
C GLN A 132 8.18 -6.87 10.99
N SER A 133 7.75 -5.89 10.20
CA SER A 133 8.68 -5.13 9.34
C SER A 133 9.63 -4.21 10.13
N LEU A 134 9.28 -3.83 11.36
CA LEU A 134 10.16 -3.10 12.29
C LEU A 134 11.29 -3.98 12.86
N GLU A 135 11.09 -5.30 12.91
CA GLU A 135 12.08 -6.24 13.44
C GLU A 135 13.13 -6.65 12.39
N ARG A 136 12.93 -6.27 11.11
CA ARG A 136 13.86 -6.61 10.04
C ARG A 136 15.21 -5.89 10.22
N PRO A 137 16.36 -6.54 9.96
CA PRO A 137 17.69 -5.94 10.08
C PRO A 137 18.02 -5.02 8.88
N SER A 138 17.14 -4.06 8.59
CA SER A 138 17.29 -3.10 7.51
C SER A 138 16.78 -1.74 7.99
N PRO A 139 17.65 -0.80 8.37
CA PRO A 139 17.26 0.51 8.90
C PRO A 139 16.29 1.26 7.98
N GLU A 140 16.47 1.13 6.67
CA GLU A 140 15.60 1.73 5.67
C GLU A 140 14.18 1.15 5.66
N LEU A 141 14.03 -0.16 5.89
CA LEU A 141 12.72 -0.79 5.99
C LEU A 141 12.08 -0.54 7.35
N GLN A 142 12.87 -0.49 8.42
CA GLN A 142 12.39 -0.14 9.76
C GLN A 142 11.81 1.27 9.79
N GLU A 143 12.52 2.26 9.23
CA GLU A 143 12.02 3.64 9.15
C GLU A 143 10.73 3.71 8.32
N ALA A 144 10.70 3.02 7.17
CA ALA A 144 9.49 2.97 6.34
C ALA A 144 8.30 2.32 7.06
N ALA A 145 8.54 1.21 7.77
CA ALA A 145 7.54 0.53 8.58
C ALA A 145 7.02 1.42 9.70
N PHE A 146 7.90 2.18 10.37
CA PHE A 146 7.52 3.12 11.42
C PHE A 146 6.62 4.24 10.90
N GLN A 147 6.96 4.85 9.77
CA GLN A 147 6.13 5.87 9.13
C GLN A 147 4.78 5.30 8.69
N CYS A 148 4.77 4.10 8.08
CA CYS A 148 3.55 3.42 7.68
C CYS A 148 2.67 3.08 8.89
N MET A 149 3.26 2.67 10.01
CA MET A 149 2.55 2.41 11.26
C MET A 149 1.88 3.68 11.81
N LYS A 150 2.58 4.83 11.78
CA LYS A 150 1.98 6.12 12.15
C LYS A 150 0.77 6.43 11.27
N THR A 151 0.92 6.36 9.94
CA THR A 151 -0.17 6.60 8.99
C THR A 151 -1.35 5.67 9.26
N PHE A 152 -1.08 4.37 9.46
CA PHE A 152 -2.09 3.38 9.75
C PHE A 152 -2.84 3.70 11.05
N VAL A 153 -2.13 3.95 12.16
CA VAL A 153 -2.72 4.28 13.47
C VAL A 153 -3.56 5.56 13.39
N THR A 154 -3.06 6.64 12.78
CA THR A 154 -3.80 7.90 12.64
C THR A 154 -5.07 7.75 11.79
N GLY A 155 -5.03 6.92 10.75
CA GLY A 155 -6.18 6.69 9.88
C GLY A 155 -7.18 5.67 10.43
N SER A 156 -6.72 4.75 11.27
CA SER A 156 -7.52 3.67 11.82
C SER A 156 -8.20 4.05 13.13
N GLN A 157 -9.36 3.45 13.43
CA GLN A 157 -9.88 3.40 14.80
C GLN A 157 -9.34 2.15 15.50
N ILE A 158 -8.02 1.97 15.56
CA ILE A 158 -7.44 0.83 16.26
C ILE A 158 -7.77 0.93 17.75
N ASP A 159 -8.37 -0.14 18.27
CA ASP A 159 -8.52 -0.34 19.71
C ASP A 159 -7.12 -0.40 20.34
N MET A 160 -6.83 0.53 21.25
CA MET A 160 -5.60 0.62 22.04
C MET A 160 -5.23 -0.71 22.74
N ASN A 161 -6.19 -1.60 22.98
CA ASN A 161 -5.93 -2.93 23.53
C ASN A 161 -5.13 -3.83 22.58
N MET A 162 -5.33 -3.71 21.26
CA MET A 162 -4.62 -4.50 20.25
C MET A 162 -3.13 -4.12 20.18
N VAL A 163 -2.82 -2.83 20.32
CA VAL A 163 -1.44 -2.33 20.36
C VAL A 163 -0.72 -2.83 21.62
N LYS A 164 -1.40 -2.79 22.77
CA LYS A 164 -0.83 -3.24 24.06
C LYS A 164 -0.55 -4.74 24.11
N ASN A 165 -1.36 -5.57 23.46
CA ASN A 165 -1.16 -7.02 23.49
C ASN A 165 0.06 -7.45 22.66
N ASN A 166 0.31 -6.80 21.52
CA ASN A 166 1.48 -7.09 20.68
C ASN A 166 2.80 -6.58 21.29
N LEU A 167 2.77 -5.43 21.98
CA LEU A 167 3.93 -4.91 22.73
C LEU A 167 4.30 -5.74 23.97
N LYS A 168 3.41 -6.61 24.45
CA LYS A 168 3.67 -7.50 25.60
C LYS A 168 4.18 -8.88 25.19
N ALA A 169 4.06 -9.24 23.92
CA ALA A 169 4.44 -10.54 23.37
C ALA A 169 5.85 -10.55 22.73
N SER A 170 6.55 -9.41 22.80
CA SER A 170 7.92 -9.17 22.35
C SER A 170 8.84 -9.00 23.56
#